data_AF-A0A5C8SZ45-F1
#
_entry.id   AF-A0A5C8SZ45-F1
#
_cell.length_a   1.000
_cell.length_b   1.000
_cell.length_c   1.000
_cell.angle_alpha   90.00
_cell.angle_beta   90.00
_cell.angle_gamma   90.00
#
_symmetry.space_group_name_H-M   'P 1'
#
loop_
_entity.id
_entity.type
_entity.pdbx_description
1 polymer ?
#
loop_
_entity_poly.entity_id
_entity_poly.type
_entity_poly.pdbx_seq_one_letter_code
_entity_poly.pdbx_strand_id
1 'polypeptide(L)' 'HPLAAIAHAHGFSSEQHLNRAFRSTFGRPPRQFRSMIEQLRRAKDPGDGRTQPLNDWLIELY' A
#
# COMPACT_ATOMS: atom_id res chain seq x y z
N HIS A 1 -0.34 -3.83 -19.17
CA HIS A 1 -0.22 -4.42 -17.82
C HIS A 1 0.54 -3.42 -16.93
N PRO A 2 -0.01 -2.95 -15.81
CA PRO A 2 0.55 -1.82 -15.05
C PRO A 2 1.98 -2.09 -14.53
N LEU A 3 2.32 -3.35 -14.23
CA LEU A 3 3.67 -3.72 -13.80
C LEU A 3 4.70 -3.70 -14.93
N ALA A 4 4.30 -4.06 -16.16
CA ALA A 4 5.18 -3.98 -17.33
C ALA A 4 5.50 -2.52 -17.70
N ALA A 5 4.54 -1.61 -17.57
CA ALA A 5 4.76 -0.17 -17.79
C ALA A 5 5.74 0.42 -16.77
N ILE A 6 5.56 0.09 -15.48
CA ILE A 6 6.49 0.47 -14.41
C ILE A 6 7.88 -0.14 -14.66
N ALA A 7 7.95 -1.42 -15.06
CA ALA A 7 9.20 -2.08 -15.37
C ALA A 7 10.00 -1.30 -16.43
N HIS A 8 9.39 -0.98 -17.57
CA HIS A 8 10.05 -0.20 -18.62
C HIS A 8 10.42 1.22 -18.18
N ALA A 9 9.56 1.91 -17.43
CA ALA A 9 9.84 3.25 -16.92
C ALA A 9 11.09 3.28 -16.00
N HIS A 10 11.38 2.19 -15.32
CA HIS A 10 12.54 2.06 -14.42
C HIS A 10 13.72 1.29 -15.05
N GLY A 11 13.71 1.06 -16.37
CA GLY A 11 14.82 0.44 -17.11
C GLY A 11 14.84 -1.09 -17.09
N PHE A 12 13.78 -1.75 -16.60
CA PHE A 12 13.65 -3.20 -16.66
C PHE A 12 13.07 -3.67 -18.00
N SER A 13 13.72 -4.67 -18.58
CA SER A 13 13.34 -5.26 -19.87
C SER A 13 12.00 -6.02 -19.84
N SER A 14 11.50 -6.41 -18.67
CA SER A 14 10.20 -7.08 -18.53
C SER A 14 9.69 -7.08 -17.09
N GLU A 15 8.40 -7.38 -16.93
CA GLU A 15 7.77 -7.63 -15.63
C GLU A 15 8.45 -8.77 -14.85
N GLN A 16 8.97 -9.79 -15.54
CA GLN A 16 9.69 -10.90 -14.90
C GLN A 16 11.06 -10.46 -14.38
N HIS A 17 11.76 -9.57 -15.10
CA HIS A 17 13.02 -8.98 -14.65
C HIS A 17 12.77 -8.13 -13.39
N LEU A 18 11.74 -7.27 -13.41
CA LEU A 18 11.32 -6.50 -12.24
C LEU A 18 10.96 -7.39 -11.05
N ASN A 19 10.18 -8.45 -11.25
CA ASN A 19 9.79 -9.38 -10.18
C ASN A 19 11.00 -10.08 -9.54
N ARG A 20 11.99 -10.50 -10.35
CA ARG A 20 13.22 -11.12 -9.86
C ARG A 20 14.06 -10.14 -9.06
N ALA A 21 14.29 -8.94 -9.59
CA ALA A 21 15.05 -7.89 -8.91
C ALA A 21 14.38 -7.50 -7.59
N PHE A 22 13.07 -7.25 -7.60
CA PHE A 22 12.32 -6.89 -6.41
C PHE A 22 12.33 -8.00 -5.36
N ARG A 23 12.22 -9.28 -5.76
CA ARG A 23 12.34 -10.41 -4.84
C ARG A 23 13.75 -10.52 -4.25
N SER A 24 14.80 -10.27 -5.03
CA SER A 24 16.17 -10.27 -4.53
C SER A 24 16.40 -9.20 -3.47
N THR A 25 15.80 -8.01 -3.64
CA THR A 25 15.99 -6.87 -2.72
C THR A 25 15.09 -6.94 -1.49
N PHE A 26 13.82 -7.31 -1.65
CA PHE A 26 12.81 -7.25 -0.59
C PHE A 26 12.39 -8.63 -0.05
N GLY A 27 12.98 -9.71 -0.58
CA GLY A 27 12.68 -11.11 -0.21
C GLY A 27 11.38 -11.67 -0.79
N ARG A 28 10.51 -10.84 -1.36
CA ARG A 28 9.18 -11.23 -1.83
C ARG A 28 8.74 -10.48 -3.10
N PRO A 29 7.94 -11.08 -3.99
CA PRO A 29 7.45 -10.41 -5.19
C PRO A 29 6.52 -9.21 -4.90
N PRO A 30 6.45 -8.21 -5.80
CA PRO A 30 5.62 -7.01 -5.65
C PRO A 30 4.15 -7.28 -5.31
N ARG A 31 3.52 -8.30 -5.94
CA ARG A 31 2.12 -8.68 -5.66
C ARG A 31 1.91 -9.09 -4.20
N GLN A 32 2.78 -9.96 -3.69
CA GLN A 32 2.71 -10.42 -2.31
C GLN A 32 3.00 -9.27 -1.33
N PHE A 33 3.96 -8.41 -1.68
CA PHE A 33 4.27 -7.21 -0.90
C PHE A 33 3.05 -6.29 -0.79
N ARG A 34 2.33 -6.04 -1.90
CA ARG A 34 1.09 -5.22 -1.89
C ARG A 34 0.02 -5.84 -0.99
N SER A 35 -0.28 -7.12 -1.16
CA SER A 35 -1.27 -7.81 -0.30
C SER A 35 -0.92 -7.73 1.18
N MET A 36 0.37 -7.86 1.53
CA MET A 36 0.83 -7.71 2.91
C MET A 36 0.61 -6.29 3.44
N ILE A 37 0.93 -5.26 2.65
CA ILE A 37 0.69 -3.85 3.03
C ILE A 37 -0.81 -3.57 3.19
N GLU A 38 -1.66 -4.08 2.29
CA GLU A 38 -3.12 -3.92 2.40
C GLU A 38 -3.67 -4.61 3.66
N GLN A 39 -3.15 -5.80 4.00
CA GLN A 39 -3.50 -6.49 5.24
C GLN A 39 -3.05 -5.70 6.48
N LEU A 40 -1.83 -5.14 6.47
CA LEU A 40 -1.34 -4.28 7.56
C LEU A 40 -2.16 -2.99 7.69
N ARG A 41 -2.55 -2.37 6.58
CA ARG A 41 -3.44 -1.19 6.57
C ARG A 41 -4.79 -1.53 7.21
N ARG A 42 -5.39 -2.65 6.80
CA ARG A 42 -6.65 -3.14 7.36
C ARG A 42 -6.53 -3.51 8.84
N ALA A 43 -5.43 -4.10 9.27
CA ALA A 43 -5.19 -4.41 10.68
C ALA A 43 -4.97 -3.15 11.53
N LYS A 44 -4.38 -2.09 10.93
CA LYS A 44 -4.23 -0.77 11.56
C LYS A 44 -5.53 0.04 11.58
N ASP A 45 -6.51 -0.35 10.78
CA ASP A 45 -7.87 0.20 10.76
C ASP A 45 -8.89 -0.79 11.38
N PRO A 46 -8.95 -0.90 12.71
CA PRO A 46 -10.07 -1.57 13.37
C PRO A 46 -11.26 -0.61 13.60
N GLY A 47 -11.36 0.50 12.85
CA GLY A 47 -12.30 1.59 13.10
C GLY A 47 -11.59 2.86 13.57
N ASP A 48 -11.57 3.86 12.70
CA ASP A 48 -11.37 5.26 13.06
C ASP A 48 -12.56 5.76 13.91
N GLY A 49 -12.68 5.24 15.13
CA GLY A 49 -13.62 5.68 16.16
C GLY A 49 -12.99 6.69 17.14
N ARG A 50 -11.86 7.30 16.79
CA ARG A 50 -11.16 8.26 17.67
C ARG A 50 -11.06 9.67 17.11
N THR A 51 -11.45 9.89 15.84
CA THR A 51 -11.51 11.24 15.25
C THR A 51 -12.92 11.87 15.36
N GLN A 52 -13.93 11.13 15.82
CA GLN A 52 -15.26 11.68 16.15
C GLN A 52 -15.64 11.43 17.61
N PRO A 53 -14.92 12.07 18.54
CA PRO A 53 -15.65 12.81 19.57
C PRO A 53 -15.36 14.30 19.53
N LEU A 54 -14.34 14.76 18.80
CA LEU A 54 -13.97 16.18 18.77
C LEU A 54 -14.97 17.04 17.99
N ASN A 55 -15.70 16.45 17.04
CA ASN A 55 -16.74 17.17 16.30
C ASN A 55 -18.04 17.35 17.10
N ASP A 56 -18.39 16.44 18.03
CA ASP A 56 -19.62 16.57 18.82
C ASP A 56 -19.56 17.78 19.78
N TRP A 57 -18.40 18.03 20.40
CA TRP A 57 -18.22 19.16 21.32
C TRP A 57 -18.09 20.53 20.62
N LEU A 58 -17.82 20.56 19.31
CA LEU A 58 -17.65 21.80 18.56
C LEU A 58 -18.97 22.36 18.00
N ILE A 59 -20.01 21.52 17.87
CA ILE A 59 -21.33 21.95 17.39
C ILE A 59 -22.13 22.62 18.51
N GLU A 60 -21.89 22.28 19.77
CA GLU A 60 -22.64 22.83 20.91
C GLU A 60 -22.19 24.26 21.32
N LEU A 61 -21.15 24.79 20.68
CA LEU A 61 -20.57 26.12 20.95
C LEU A 61 -20.76 27.13 19.80
N TYR A 62 -21.54 26.80 18.77
CA TYR A 62 -21.91 27.73 17.69
C TYR A 62 -23.41 27.70 17.43
#